data_AF-A0AAQ3AGS3-F1
#
_entry.id   AF-A0AAQ3AGS3-F1
#
_cell.length_a   1.000
_cell.length_b   1.000
_cell.length_c   1.000
_cell.angle_alpha   90.00
_cell.angle_beta   90.00
_cell.angle_gamma   90.00
#
_symmetry.space_group_name_H-M   'P 1'
#
loop_
_entity.id
_entity.type
_entity.pdbx_description
1 polymer ?
#
loop_
_entity_poly.entity_id
_entity_poly.type
_entity_poly.pdbx_seq_one_letter_code
_entity_poly.pdbx_strand_id
1 'polypeptide(L)'
;MALPQPIITHQMVLAELIKAGINRDIADDLAYRYYKNELTNKDLELIKMELKSDIIAIKNELDKKIDNKFNELDNKIDNVRNELKSDIKDLDKKIDINTMELKSILRLHNWMFGTVITISLGILLTIIFK
;
A
#
# COMPACT_ATOMS: atom_id res chain seq x y z
N MET A 1 33.78 -17.76 -33.69
CA MET A 1 33.39 -19.19 -33.63
C MET A 1 34.26 -19.82 -32.53
N ALA A 2 33.67 -20.27 -31.42
CA ALA A 2 34.44 -20.88 -30.34
C ALA A 2 34.98 -22.25 -30.80
N LEU A 3 36.27 -22.53 -30.56
CA LEU A 3 36.88 -23.82 -30.87
C LEU A 3 36.19 -24.93 -30.04
N PRO A 4 35.99 -26.13 -30.62
CA PRO A 4 35.45 -27.25 -29.86
C PRO A 4 36.42 -27.61 -28.73
N GLN A 5 35.93 -27.53 -27.49
CA GLN A 5 36.67 -27.96 -26.31
C GLN A 5 36.76 -29.49 -26.31
N PRO A 6 37.93 -30.10 -26.04
CA PRO A 6 38.05 -31.54 -25.96
C PRO A 6 37.21 -32.09 -24.80
N ILE A 7 36.41 -33.11 -25.07
CA ILE A 7 35.59 -33.79 -24.06
C ILE A 7 36.52 -34.71 -23.25
N ILE A 8 36.70 -34.41 -21.97
CA ILE A 8 37.48 -35.24 -21.05
C ILE A 8 36.63 -36.44 -20.61
N THR A 9 37.05 -37.65 -20.97
CA THR A 9 36.34 -38.88 -20.59
C THR A 9 36.85 -39.43 -19.26
N HIS A 10 36.03 -40.22 -18.57
CA HIS A 10 36.44 -40.96 -17.36
C HIS A 10 37.75 -41.74 -17.56
N GLN A 11 37.88 -42.46 -18.68
CA GLN A 11 39.06 -43.26 -19.01
C GLN A 11 40.33 -42.40 -19.13
N MET A 12 40.22 -41.19 -19.70
CA MET A 12 41.35 -40.27 -19.83
C MET A 12 41.83 -39.79 -18.47
N VAL A 13 40.91 -39.44 -17.57
CA VAL A 13 41.24 -39.00 -16.20
C VAL A 13 41.82 -40.16 -15.39
N LEU A 14 41.19 -41.33 -15.45
CA LEU A 14 41.65 -42.55 -14.79
C LEU A 14 43.09 -42.90 -15.21
N ALA A 15 43.39 -42.85 -16.51
CA ALA A 15 44.71 -43.15 -17.03
C ALA A 15 45.77 -42.17 -16.51
N GLU A 16 45.48 -40.87 -16.47
CA GLU A 16 46.40 -39.86 -15.93
C GLU A 16 46.58 -39.98 -14.41
N LEU A 17 45.51 -40.25 -13.65
CA LEU A 17 45.60 -40.47 -12.20
C LEU A 17 46.45 -41.71 -11.86
N ILE A 18 46.31 -42.81 -12.61
CA ILE A 18 47.14 -44.01 -12.44
C ILE A 18 48.60 -43.72 -12.81
N LYS A 19 48.86 -42.99 -13.91
CA LYS A 19 50.23 -42.56 -14.28
C LYS A 19 50.88 -41.68 -13.21
N ALA A 20 50.09 -40.86 -12.52
CA ALA A 20 50.55 -40.06 -11.38
C ALA A 20 50.81 -40.88 -10.10
N GLY A 21 50.62 -42.21 -10.14
CA GLY A 21 50.90 -43.11 -9.03
C GLY A 21 49.75 -43.27 -8.03
N ILE A 22 48.54 -42.81 -8.36
CA ILE A 22 47.36 -43.01 -7.49
C ILE A 22 46.89 -44.46 -7.62
N ASN A 23 46.52 -45.07 -6.49
CA ASN A 23 45.94 -46.41 -6.44
C ASN A 23 44.73 -46.50 -7.39
N ARG A 24 44.61 -47.61 -8.14
CA ARG A 24 43.59 -47.79 -9.18
C ARG A 24 42.16 -47.57 -8.67
N ASP A 25 41.83 -48.06 -7.48
CA ASP A 25 40.47 -47.94 -6.92
C ASP A 25 40.17 -46.49 -6.52
N ILE A 26 41.17 -45.79 -5.97
CA ILE A 26 41.08 -44.37 -5.63
C ILE A 26 40.99 -43.51 -6.90
N ALA A 27 41.80 -43.83 -7.92
CA ALA A 27 41.81 -43.15 -9.20
C ALA A 27 40.48 -43.31 -9.95
N ASP A 28 39.85 -44.48 -9.86
CA ASP A 28 38.55 -44.77 -10.47
C ASP A 28 37.42 -43.96 -9.82
N ASP A 29 37.39 -43.89 -8.49
CA ASP A 29 36.45 -43.05 -7.74
C ASP A 29 36.63 -41.56 -8.07
N LEU A 30 37.87 -41.04 -8.08
CA LEU A 30 38.14 -39.65 -8.44
C LEU A 30 37.77 -39.33 -9.90
N ALA A 31 38.12 -40.21 -10.84
CA ALA A 31 37.76 -40.05 -12.24
C ALA A 31 36.24 -40.08 -12.44
N TYR A 32 35.52 -40.90 -11.67
CA TYR A 32 34.06 -40.97 -11.70
C TYR A 32 33.43 -39.68 -11.19
N ARG A 33 33.89 -39.16 -10.05
CA ARG A 33 33.42 -37.87 -9.49
C ARG A 33 33.69 -36.70 -10.43
N TYR A 34 34.86 -36.68 -11.06
CA TYR A 34 35.23 -35.67 -12.06
C TYR A 34 34.33 -35.77 -13.29
N TYR A 35 34.20 -36.96 -13.88
CA TYR A 35 33.35 -37.18 -15.06
C TYR A 35 31.87 -36.84 -14.81
N LYS A 36 31.41 -37.01 -13.56
CA LYS A 36 30.04 -36.69 -13.14
C LYS A 36 29.86 -35.28 -12.58
N ASN A 37 30.92 -34.47 -12.47
CA ASN A 37 30.91 -33.13 -11.88
C ASN A 37 30.16 -33.08 -10.54
N GLU A 38 30.31 -34.11 -9.70
CA GLU A 38 29.49 -34.25 -8.49
C GLU A 38 29.67 -33.06 -7.54
N LEU A 39 30.90 -32.56 -7.40
CA LEU A 39 31.22 -31.41 -6.56
C LEU A 39 30.57 -30.12 -7.10
N THR A 40 30.70 -29.85 -8.41
CA THR A 40 30.11 -28.68 -9.05
C THR A 40 28.60 -28.64 -8.95
N ASN A 41 27.94 -29.80 -9.06
CA ASN A 41 26.48 -29.87 -8.91
C ASN A 41 26.05 -29.55 -7.48
N LYS A 42 26.79 -30.02 -6.46
CA LYS A 42 26.52 -29.70 -5.05
C LYS A 42 26.69 -28.21 -4.76
N ASP A 43 27.75 -27.59 -5.28
CA ASP A 43 27.99 -26.16 -5.14
C ASP A 43 26.87 -25.33 -5.79
N LEU A 44 26.43 -25.73 -6.99
CA LEU A 44 25.33 -25.08 -7.69
C LEU A 44 24.00 -25.20 -6.94
N GLU A 45 23.75 -26.36 -6.32
CA GLU A 45 22.57 -26.59 -5.50
C GLU A 45 22.57 -25.71 -4.25
N LEU A 46 23.71 -25.58 -3.56
CA LEU A 46 23.88 -24.68 -2.43
C LEU A 46 23.62 -23.22 -2.83
N ILE A 47 24.25 -22.74 -3.90
CA ILE A 47 24.03 -21.38 -4.42
C ILE A 47 22.55 -21.15 -4.75
N LYS A 48 21.89 -22.13 -5.36
CA LYS A 48 20.45 -22.04 -5.68
C LYS A 48 19.60 -21.96 -4.41
N MET A 49 19.95 -22.69 -3.37
CA MET A 49 19.25 -22.64 -2.07
C MET A 49 19.44 -21.28 -1.39
N GLU A 50 20.66 -20.75 -1.37
CA GLU A 50 20.97 -19.43 -0.82
C GLU A 50 20.22 -18.31 -1.55
N LEU A 51 20.31 -18.27 -2.88
CA LEU A 51 19.58 -17.28 -3.69
C LEU A 51 18.07 -17.35 -3.50
N LYS A 52 17.52 -18.57 -3.39
CA LYS A 52 16.08 -18.74 -3.11
C LYS A 52 15.72 -18.22 -1.72
N SER A 53 16.57 -18.44 -0.72
CA SER A 53 16.38 -17.92 0.63
C SER A 53 16.38 -16.39 0.63
N ASP A 54 17.35 -15.76 -0.04
CA ASP A 54 17.46 -14.30 -0.14
C ASP A 54 16.26 -13.69 -0.84
N ILE A 55 15.79 -14.29 -1.94
CA ILE A 55 14.58 -13.84 -2.65
C ILE A 55 13.37 -13.88 -1.72
N ILE A 56 13.21 -14.96 -0.93
CA ILE A 56 12.10 -15.08 0.03
C ILE A 56 12.22 -14.02 1.13
N ALA A 57 13.42 -13.77 1.65
CA ALA A 57 13.65 -12.76 2.67
C ALA A 57 13.30 -11.35 2.17
N ILE A 58 13.78 -10.99 0.98
CA ILE A 58 13.48 -9.70 0.33
C ILE A 58 11.98 -9.55 0.08
N LYS A 59 11.33 -10.61 -0.44
CA LYS A 59 9.87 -10.58 -0.65
C LYS A 59 9.12 -10.31 0.64
N ASN A 60 9.45 -11.03 1.72
CA ASN A 60 8.80 -10.86 3.02
C ASN A 60 9.04 -9.45 3.60
N GLU A 61 10.22 -8.86 3.38
CA GLU A 61 10.51 -7.49 3.80
C GLU A 61 9.67 -6.47 3.01
N LEU A 62 9.54 -6.67 1.69
CA LEU A 62 8.70 -5.84 0.83
C LEU A 62 7.22 -5.93 1.21
N ASP A 63 6.70 -7.14 1.43
CA ASP A 63 5.32 -7.37 1.86
C ASP A 63 5.04 -6.61 3.17
N LYS A 64 5.93 -6.72 4.18
CA LYS A 64 5.83 -5.96 5.43
C LYS A 64 5.87 -4.44 5.23
N LYS A 65 6.75 -3.94 4.34
CA LYS A 65 6.84 -2.51 4.02
C LYS A 65 5.56 -2.01 3.36
N ILE A 66 4.97 -2.80 2.48
CA ILE A 66 3.72 -2.51 1.81
C ILE A 66 2.57 -2.47 2.81
N ASP A 67 2.42 -3.49 3.66
CA ASP A 67 1.38 -3.54 4.69
C ASP A 67 1.46 -2.34 5.65
N ASN A 68 2.68 -1.99 6.10
CA ASN A 68 2.89 -0.81 6.93
C ASN A 68 2.46 0.48 6.25
N LYS A 69 2.72 0.63 4.94
CA LYS A 69 2.31 1.80 4.17
C LYS A 69 0.80 1.86 3.95
N PHE A 70 0.14 0.73 3.74
CA PHE A 70 -1.33 0.68 3.69
C PHE A 70 -1.95 1.11 5.02
N ASN A 71 -1.47 0.57 6.14
CA ASN A 71 -1.95 0.96 7.47
C ASN A 71 -1.72 2.45 7.76
N GLU A 72 -0.59 3.02 7.34
CA GLU A 72 -0.32 4.46 7.47
C GLU A 72 -1.31 5.30 6.65
N LEU A 73 -1.66 4.85 5.44
CA LEU A 73 -2.64 5.52 4.58
C LEU A 73 -4.06 5.42 5.13
N ASP A 74 -4.47 4.25 5.62
CA ASP A 74 -5.78 4.06 6.23
C ASP A 74 -5.97 4.99 7.44
N ASN A 75 -4.96 5.09 8.31
CA ASN A 75 -4.97 6.02 9.45
C ASN A 75 -5.09 7.49 9.00
N LYS A 76 -4.39 7.88 7.93
CA LYS A 76 -4.48 9.25 7.37
C LYS A 76 -5.88 9.52 6.81
N ILE A 77 -6.47 8.55 6.11
CA ILE A 77 -7.82 8.66 5.56
C ILE A 77 -8.84 8.80 6.69
N ASP A 78 -8.73 8.01 7.74
CA ASP A 78 -9.65 8.06 8.88
C ASP A 78 -9.53 9.38 9.64
N ASN A 79 -8.32 9.94 9.78
CA ASN A 79 -8.14 11.25 10.38
C ASN A 79 -8.84 12.35 9.55
N VAL A 80 -8.61 12.37 8.23
CA VAL A 80 -9.27 13.33 7.32
C VAL A 80 -10.80 13.18 7.36
N ARG A 81 -11.32 11.94 7.39
CA ARG A 81 -12.77 11.69 7.52
C ARG A 81 -13.34 12.25 8.81
N ASN A 82 -12.62 12.09 9.93
CA ASN A 82 -13.06 12.58 11.23
C ASN A 82 -13.04 14.11 11.29
N GLU A 83 -12.00 14.75 10.74
CA GLU A 83 -11.91 16.21 10.61
C GLU A 83 -13.09 16.75 9.78
N LEU A 84 -13.32 16.21 8.58
CA LEU A 84 -14.45 16.62 7.73
C LEU A 84 -15.80 16.41 8.39
N LYS A 85 -15.99 15.31 9.14
CA LYS A 85 -17.21 15.07 9.90
C LYS A 85 -17.42 16.09 11.02
N SER A 86 -16.35 16.57 11.64
CA SER A 86 -16.41 17.64 12.63
C SER A 86 -16.78 18.97 11.98
N ASP A 87 -16.13 19.32 10.87
CA ASP A 87 -16.38 20.55 10.13
C ASP A 87 -17.84 20.63 9.65
N ILE A 88 -18.39 19.53 9.12
CA ILE A 88 -19.79 19.43 8.70
C ILE A 88 -20.72 19.70 9.89
N LYS A 89 -20.47 19.08 11.05
CA LYS A 89 -21.30 19.30 12.25
C LYS A 89 -21.26 20.74 12.73
N ASP A 90 -20.12 21.39 12.65
CA ASP A 90 -19.99 22.78 13.07
C ASP A 90 -20.65 23.75 12.06
N LEU A 91 -20.63 23.42 10.77
CA LEU A 91 -21.42 24.12 9.76
C LEU A 91 -22.93 23.95 9.99
N ASP A 92 -23.39 22.72 10.26
CA ASP A 92 -24.81 22.44 10.55
C ASP A 92 -25.30 23.29 11.74
N LYS A 93 -24.53 23.35 12.83
CA LYS A 93 -24.86 24.22 13.99
C LYS A 93 -24.96 25.69 13.61
N LYS A 94 -24.03 26.20 12.80
CA LYS A 94 -24.05 27.60 12.34
C LYS A 94 -25.27 27.89 11.48
N ILE A 95 -25.64 26.95 10.60
CA ILE A 95 -26.86 27.05 9.78
C ILE A 95 -28.12 27.06 10.65
N ASP A 96 -28.19 26.19 11.66
CA ASP A 96 -29.31 26.14 12.59
C ASP A 96 -29.49 27.46 13.34
N ILE A 97 -28.39 28.00 13.89
CA ILE A 97 -28.40 29.30 14.58
C ILE A 97 -28.89 30.41 13.65
N ASN A 98 -28.30 30.54 12.46
CA ASN A 98 -28.70 31.55 11.48
C ASN A 98 -30.18 31.40 11.08
N THR A 99 -30.67 30.15 10.94
CA THR A 99 -32.07 29.87 10.63
C THR A 99 -33.00 30.31 11.76
N MET A 100 -32.61 30.07 13.01
CA MET A 100 -33.36 30.53 14.19
C MET A 100 -33.42 32.05 14.28
N GLU A 101 -32.28 32.72 14.06
CA GLU A 101 -32.19 34.18 14.04
C GLU A 101 -33.10 34.77 12.94
N LEU A 102 -33.02 34.28 11.71
CA LEU A 102 -33.86 34.73 10.60
C LEU A 102 -35.36 34.51 10.88
N LYS A 103 -35.75 33.35 11.42
CA LYS A 103 -37.15 33.08 11.82
C LYS A 103 -37.63 34.07 12.88
N SER A 104 -36.78 34.43 13.84
CA SER A 104 -37.13 35.39 14.89
C SER A 104 -37.33 36.80 14.32
N ILE A 105 -36.45 37.23 13.42
CA ILE A 105 -36.53 38.52 12.72
C ILE A 105 -37.79 38.60 11.87
N LEU A 106 -38.09 37.54 11.10
CA LEU A 106 -39.30 37.49 10.28
C LEU A 106 -40.57 37.58 11.15
N ARG A 107 -40.59 36.90 12.30
CA ARG A 107 -41.71 36.96 13.24
C ARG A 107 -41.92 38.38 13.79
N LEU A 108 -40.84 39.10 14.08
CA LEU A 108 -40.90 40.51 14.50
C LEU A 108 -41.43 41.41 13.37
N HIS A 109 -40.94 41.25 12.14
CA HIS A 109 -41.42 42.02 10.99
C HIS A 109 -42.90 41.78 10.71
N ASN A 110 -43.35 40.52 10.73
CA ASN A 110 -44.77 40.19 10.55
C ASN A 110 -45.65 40.84 11.63
N TRP A 111 -45.17 40.88 12.88
CA TRP A 111 -45.86 41.56 13.97
C TRP A 111 -45.94 43.08 13.75
N MET A 112 -44.83 43.71 13.35
CA MET A 112 -44.77 45.15 13.04
C MET A 112 -45.65 45.52 11.85
N PHE A 113 -45.68 44.72 10.78
CA PHE A 113 -46.58 44.97 9.66
C PHE A 113 -48.05 44.92 10.09
N GLY A 114 -48.41 44.04 11.02
CA GLY A 114 -49.75 44.01 11.62
C GLY A 114 -50.14 45.36 12.24
N THR A 115 -49.25 45.98 13.02
CA THR A 115 -49.54 47.28 13.66
C THR A 115 -49.57 48.43 12.65
N VAL A 116 -48.71 48.41 11.64
CA VAL A 116 -48.71 49.41 10.57
C VAL A 116 -50.01 49.35 9.76
N ILE A 117 -50.50 48.15 9.44
CA ILE A 117 -51.76 47.94 8.71
C ILE A 117 -52.94 48.46 9.54
N THR A 118 -53.03 48.14 10.82
CA THR A 118 -54.15 48.59 11.67
C THR A 118 -54.18 50.11 11.82
N ILE A 119 -53.03 50.76 12.00
CA ILE A 119 -52.91 52.23 12.03
C ILE A 119 -53.37 52.83 10.70
N SER A 120 -52.91 52.28 9.57
CA SER A 120 -53.25 52.78 8.24
C SER A 120 -54.75 52.70 7.95
N LEU A 121 -55.39 51.58 8.32
CA LEU A 121 -56.85 51.40 8.19
C LEU A 121 -57.63 52.36 9.11
N GLY A 122 -57.17 52.58 10.34
CA GLY A 122 -57.80 53.49 11.29
C GLY A 122 -57.81 54.96 10.81
N ILE A 123 -56.70 55.41 10.22
CA ILE A 123 -56.61 56.74 9.60
C ILE A 123 -57.57 56.85 8.41
N LEU A 124 -57.59 55.85 7.52
CA LEU A 124 -58.48 55.84 6.35
C LEU A 124 -59.96 55.93 6.75
N LEU A 125 -60.39 55.14 7.74
CA LEU A 125 -61.76 55.20 8.25
C LEU A 125 -62.10 56.59 8.79
N THR A 126 -61.20 57.20 9.55
CA THR A 126 -61.40 58.55 10.12
C THR A 126 -61.58 59.61 9.03
N ILE A 127 -60.87 59.49 7.90
CA ILE A 127 -61.00 60.39 6.76
C ILE A 127 -62.34 60.17 6.02
N ILE A 128 -62.79 58.94 5.87
CA ILE A 128 -64.05 58.61 5.15
C ILE A 128 -65.29 59.10 5.92
N PHE A 129 -65.28 59.05 7.25
CA PHE A 129 -66.43 59.40 8.09
C PHE A 129 -66.44 60.87 8.58
N LYS A 130 -65.51 61.71 8.10
CA LYS A 130 -65.43 63.14 8.43
C LYS A 130 -65.98 64.00 7.30
#